data_AF-A0A4Q4TQ45-F1
#
_entry.id   AF-A0A4Q4TQ45-F1
#
_cell.length_a   1.000
_cell.length_b   1.000
_cell.length_c   1.000
_cell.angle_alpha   90.00
_cell.angle_beta   90.00
_cell.angle_gamma   90.00
#
_symmetry.space_group_name_H-M   'P 1'
#
loop_
_entity.id
_entity.type
_entity.pdbx_description
1 polymer ?
#
loop_
_entity_poly.entity_id
_entity_poly.type
_entity_poly.pdbx_seq_one_letter_code
_entity_poly.pdbx_strand_id
1 'polypeptide(L)'
;MTVNCRPQMHVQSMIWATDATGMELLLYPRRDESEGDGGRLVAFQGCYDEKDVAIGAEVGATAAIREAGYEVDAMMAAFHGGSSGQDYCESETGIGAGTGDVLFDGAYFGTNVHPYETVFFKANRGIDPRTLELLAAWHQSGPMGNGSWEACSSS
;
A
#
# COMPACT_ATOMS: atom_id res chain seq x y z
N MET A 1 1.24 -3.28 -0.53
CA MET A 1 1.55 -3.89 0.79
C MET A 1 0.28 -4.48 1.35
N THR A 2 -0.75 -3.65 1.51
CA THR A 2 -2.09 -4.05 1.92
C THR A 2 -3.09 -3.75 0.80
N VAL A 3 -4.29 -4.30 0.88
CA VAL A 3 -5.40 -3.93 0.00
C VAL A 3 -6.29 -2.92 0.69
N ASN A 4 -6.69 -1.91 -0.06
CA ASN A 4 -7.73 -0.98 0.31
C ASN A 4 -8.86 -1.07 -0.72
N CYS A 5 -10.09 -1.13 -0.24
CA CYS A 5 -11.28 -1.38 -1.06
C CYS A 5 -12.07 -0.10 -1.39
N ARG A 6 -11.52 1.09 -1.12
CA ARG A 6 -12.17 2.40 -1.35
C ARG A 6 -11.25 3.37 -2.11
N PRO A 7 -11.74 4.07 -3.15
CA PRO A 7 -13.09 3.97 -3.74
C PRO A 7 -13.32 2.67 -4.53
N GLN A 8 -12.24 1.99 -4.91
CA GLN A 8 -12.24 0.67 -5.53
C GLN A 8 -11.08 -0.17 -4.96
N MET A 9 -11.07 -1.47 -5.24
CA MET A 9 -9.97 -2.36 -4.85
C MET A 9 -8.65 -1.88 -5.46
N HIS A 10 -7.69 -1.56 -4.61
CA HIS A 10 -6.33 -1.23 -4.99
C HIS A 10 -5.33 -1.70 -3.94
N VAL A 11 -4.12 -2.00 -4.39
CA VAL A 11 -2.99 -2.23 -3.50
C VAL A 11 -2.52 -0.87 -2.98
N GLN A 12 -2.67 -0.67 -1.67
CA GLN A 12 -2.06 0.45 -0.97
C GLN A 12 -0.63 0.07 -0.57
N SER A 13 0.35 0.85 -1.04
CA SER A 13 1.74 0.48 -0.82
C SER A 13 2.73 1.64 -0.86
N MET A 14 3.65 1.61 0.11
CA MET A 14 4.89 2.38 0.03
C MET A 14 5.97 1.66 -0.81
N ILE A 15 5.82 0.35 -1.04
CA ILE A 15 6.82 -0.50 -1.71
C ILE A 15 6.12 -1.42 -2.71
N TRP A 16 6.56 -1.39 -3.97
CA TRP A 16 6.01 -2.22 -5.04
C TRP A 16 7.06 -3.26 -5.44
N ALA A 17 6.63 -4.51 -5.57
CA ALA A 17 7.44 -5.58 -6.12
C ALA A 17 6.86 -5.97 -7.48
N THR A 18 7.59 -5.66 -8.54
CA THR A 18 7.15 -5.92 -9.92
C THR A 18 8.37 -6.14 -10.82
N ASP A 19 8.16 -6.77 -11.97
CA ASP A 19 9.20 -7.00 -12.97
C ASP A 19 9.35 -5.80 -13.93
N ALA A 20 10.17 -5.96 -14.96
CA ALA A 20 10.36 -4.90 -15.96
C ALA A 20 9.05 -4.54 -16.68
N THR A 21 8.17 -5.51 -16.93
CA THR A 21 6.89 -5.31 -17.62
C THR A 21 5.93 -4.51 -16.75
N GLY A 22 5.76 -4.90 -15.48
CA GLY A 22 4.90 -4.16 -14.57
C GLY A 22 5.47 -2.77 -14.24
N MET A 23 6.79 -2.62 -14.17
CA MET A 23 7.41 -1.29 -14.06
C MET A 23 7.12 -0.42 -15.30
N GLU A 24 7.20 -0.99 -16.50
CA GLU A 24 6.85 -0.29 -17.74
C GLU A 24 5.38 0.17 -17.73
N LEU A 25 4.45 -0.69 -17.30
CA LEU A 25 3.03 -0.35 -17.17
C LEU A 25 2.77 0.76 -16.13
N LEU A 26 3.54 0.81 -15.05
CA LEU A 26 3.40 1.83 -14.01
C LEU A 26 4.03 3.17 -14.42
N LEU A 27 5.11 3.15 -15.20
CA LEU A 27 5.76 4.36 -15.73
C LEU A 27 5.01 4.94 -16.93
N TYR A 28 4.45 4.07 -17.78
CA TYR A 28 3.76 4.43 -19.02
C TYR A 28 2.38 3.77 -19.12
N PRO A 29 1.46 4.01 -18.16
CA PRO A 29 0.12 3.44 -18.22
C PRO A 29 -0.61 3.95 -19.45
N ARG A 30 -1.44 3.07 -20.03
CA ARG A 30 -2.22 3.39 -21.24
C ARG A 30 -3.10 4.60 -20.94
N ARG A 31 -3.06 5.57 -21.84
CA ARG A 31 -3.96 6.73 -21.78
C ARG A 31 -5.30 6.32 -22.34
N ASP A 32 -6.37 6.61 -21.61
CA ASP A 32 -7.69 6.66 -22.23
C ASP A 32 -7.74 7.95 -23.07
N GLU A 33 -7.68 7.82 -24.40
CA GLU A 33 -7.74 8.97 -25.33
C GLU A 33 -9.08 9.72 -25.22
N SER A 34 -10.07 9.15 -24.53
CA SER A 34 -11.39 9.74 -24.24
C SER A 34 -11.34 10.80 -23.14
N GLU A 35 -10.37 10.72 -22.23
CA GLU A 35 -10.08 11.78 -21.27
C GLU A 35 -9.12 12.76 -21.95
N GLY A 36 -9.60 13.97 -22.26
CA GLY A 36 -8.87 14.95 -23.08
C GLY A 36 -7.43 15.26 -22.63
N ASP A 37 -6.75 16.06 -23.47
CA ASP A 37 -5.30 16.40 -23.55
C ASP A 37 -4.52 16.73 -22.24
N GLY A 38 -5.15 16.71 -21.07
CA GLY A 38 -4.54 16.88 -19.75
C GLY A 38 -4.68 15.66 -18.83
N GLY A 39 -4.69 14.44 -19.39
CA GLY A 39 -4.95 13.18 -18.69
C GLY A 39 -4.36 13.11 -17.28
N ARG A 40 -5.17 12.70 -16.29
CA ARG A 40 -4.79 12.66 -14.88
C ARG A 40 -3.56 11.76 -14.72
N LEU A 41 -2.48 12.29 -14.14
CA LEU A 41 -1.31 11.48 -13.81
C LEU A 41 -1.73 10.35 -12.87
N VAL A 42 -1.38 9.12 -13.24
CA VAL A 42 -1.63 7.91 -12.46
C VAL A 42 -0.36 7.08 -12.34
N ALA A 43 -0.34 6.16 -11.38
CA ALA A 43 0.82 5.30 -11.12
C ALA A 43 2.11 6.13 -10.94
N PHE A 44 3.16 5.86 -11.72
CA PHE A 44 4.46 6.51 -11.61
C PHE A 44 4.74 7.49 -12.76
N GLN A 45 3.71 8.00 -13.46
CA GLN A 45 3.90 8.94 -14.58
C GLN A 45 4.55 10.28 -14.18
N GLY A 46 4.49 10.66 -12.90
CA GLY A 46 5.04 11.95 -12.47
C GLY A 46 5.12 12.11 -10.95
N CYS A 47 5.56 13.30 -10.54
CA CYS A 47 5.54 13.72 -9.16
C CYS A 47 4.16 14.32 -8.83
N TYR A 48 3.64 13.99 -7.65
CA TYR A 48 2.35 14.47 -7.17
C TYR A 48 2.57 15.53 -6.09
N ASP A 49 2.14 16.76 -6.37
CA ASP A 49 2.32 17.89 -5.45
C ASP A 49 1.26 17.91 -4.34
N GLU A 50 0.15 17.21 -4.54
CA GLU A 50 -0.95 17.11 -3.59
C GLU A 50 -1.18 15.67 -3.14
N LYS A 51 -1.40 15.49 -1.83
CA LYS A 51 -1.63 14.19 -1.21
C LYS A 51 -2.82 13.45 -1.83
N ASP A 52 -3.93 14.12 -2.08
CA ASP A 52 -5.14 13.47 -2.59
C ASP A 52 -4.97 13.05 -4.06
N VAL A 53 -4.19 13.82 -4.83
CA VAL A 53 -3.78 13.43 -6.20
C VAL A 53 -2.87 12.20 -6.14
N ALA A 54 -1.92 12.16 -5.21
CA ALA A 54 -1.04 10.99 -5.00
C ALA A 54 -1.82 9.73 -4.59
N ILE A 55 -2.81 9.85 -3.70
CA ILE A 55 -3.72 8.75 -3.35
C ILE A 55 -4.49 8.30 -4.59
N GLY A 56 -5.01 9.24 -5.38
CA GLY A 56 -5.71 8.93 -6.61
C GLY A 56 -4.83 8.23 -7.66
N ALA A 57 -3.52 8.48 -7.65
CA ALA A 57 -2.55 7.80 -8.50
C ALA A 57 -2.22 6.38 -8.02
N GLU A 58 -2.18 6.16 -6.70
CA GLU A 58 -2.05 4.82 -6.09
C GLU A 58 -3.22 3.92 -6.51
N VAL A 59 -4.45 4.45 -6.47
CA VAL A 59 -5.64 3.74 -6.96
C VAL A 59 -5.51 3.39 -8.45
N GLY A 60 -4.99 4.33 -9.26
CA GLY A 60 -4.77 4.14 -10.68
C GLY A 60 -3.68 3.11 -11.02
N ALA A 61 -2.67 2.92 -10.15
CA ALA A 61 -1.61 1.94 -10.36
C ALA A 61 -2.14 0.51 -10.43
N THR A 62 -3.07 0.16 -9.54
CA THR A 62 -3.71 -1.16 -9.57
C THR A 62 -4.59 -1.35 -10.80
N ALA A 63 -5.33 -0.31 -11.19
CA ALA A 63 -6.14 -0.35 -12.41
C ALA A 63 -5.28 -0.59 -13.65
N ALA A 64 -4.16 0.14 -13.80
CA ALA A 64 -3.26 0.02 -14.94
C ALA A 64 -2.70 -1.41 -15.11
N ILE A 65 -2.30 -2.06 -14.02
CA ILE A 65 -1.82 -3.45 -14.05
C ILE A 65 -2.94 -4.42 -14.45
N ARG A 66 -4.14 -4.25 -13.87
CA ARG A 66 -5.29 -5.13 -14.16
C ARG A 66 -5.83 -4.97 -15.58
N GLU A 67 -5.90 -3.75 -16.10
CA GLU A 67 -6.34 -3.46 -17.47
C GLU A 67 -5.39 -4.04 -18.52
N ALA A 68 -4.11 -4.16 -18.18
CA ALA A 68 -3.13 -4.86 -19.01
C ALA A 68 -3.26 -6.40 -18.94
N GLY A 69 -4.20 -6.93 -18.15
CA GLY A 69 -4.48 -8.36 -18.02
C GLY A 69 -3.66 -9.08 -16.96
N TYR A 70 -2.97 -8.36 -16.08
CA TYR A 70 -2.16 -8.93 -15.00
C TYR A 70 -2.91 -8.91 -13.66
N GLU A 71 -2.52 -9.81 -12.77
CA GLU A 71 -3.03 -9.84 -11.40
C GLU A 71 -2.19 -8.95 -10.48
N VAL A 72 -2.82 -8.49 -9.40
CA VAL A 72 -2.17 -7.75 -8.32
C VAL A 72 -2.26 -8.57 -7.04
N ASP A 73 -1.22 -8.47 -6.22
CA ASP A 73 -1.13 -9.20 -4.96
C ASP A 73 -0.71 -8.27 -3.79
N ALA A 74 -1.03 -8.70 -2.58
CA ALA A 74 -0.68 -8.03 -1.33
C ALA A 74 -0.09 -9.03 -0.34
N MET A 75 0.64 -8.53 0.67
CA MET A 75 1.29 -9.41 1.65
C MET A 75 0.32 -9.92 2.73
N MET A 76 -0.97 -9.59 2.62
CA MET A 76 -1.97 -9.93 3.63
C MET A 76 -2.40 -11.39 3.51
N ALA A 77 -2.24 -12.17 4.58
CA ALA A 77 -2.71 -13.55 4.65
C ALA A 77 -4.23 -13.64 4.44
N ALA A 78 -5.00 -12.67 4.96
CA ALA A 78 -6.45 -12.66 4.74
C ALA A 78 -6.84 -12.37 3.28
N PHE A 79 -5.99 -11.68 2.52
CA PHE A 79 -6.20 -11.44 1.10
C PHE A 79 -6.08 -12.75 0.31
N HIS A 80 -5.15 -13.63 0.70
CA HIS A 80 -4.95 -14.95 0.09
C HIS A 80 -5.99 -16.00 0.51
N GLY A 81 -6.91 -15.67 1.41
CA GLY A 81 -8.01 -16.57 1.78
C GLY A 81 -9.14 -16.64 0.74
N GLY A 82 -9.22 -15.67 -0.18
CA GLY A 82 -10.23 -15.60 -1.24
C GLY A 82 -9.74 -16.09 -2.61
N SER A 83 -10.66 -16.24 -3.57
CA SER A 83 -10.35 -16.61 -4.95
C SER A 83 -9.80 -15.45 -5.80
N SER A 84 -10.07 -14.22 -5.41
CA SER A 84 -9.55 -13.02 -6.06
C SER A 84 -9.52 -11.84 -5.09
N GLY A 85 -8.78 -10.79 -5.43
CA GLY A 85 -8.77 -9.56 -4.64
C GLY A 85 -10.11 -8.82 -4.63
N GLN A 86 -10.95 -9.05 -5.63
CA GLN A 86 -12.30 -8.52 -5.67
C GLN A 86 -13.22 -9.28 -4.70
N ASP A 87 -13.10 -10.61 -4.65
CA ASP A 87 -13.78 -11.43 -3.64
C ASP A 87 -13.36 -11.04 -2.22
N TYR A 88 -12.08 -10.67 -2.03
CA TYR A 88 -11.61 -10.12 -0.76
C TYR A 88 -12.35 -8.83 -0.37
N CYS A 89 -12.61 -7.91 -1.31
CA CYS A 89 -13.34 -6.67 -1.01
C CYS A 89 -14.87 -6.84 -0.93
N GLU A 90 -15.42 -7.91 -1.50
CA GLU A 90 -16.87 -8.19 -1.56
C GLU A 90 -17.35 -9.18 -0.50
N SER A 91 -16.45 -9.93 0.15
CA SER A 91 -16.81 -10.91 1.18
C SER A 91 -17.31 -10.26 2.49
N GLU A 92 -18.23 -10.91 3.21
CA GLU A 92 -18.73 -10.41 4.52
C GLU A 92 -17.62 -10.35 5.58
N THR A 93 -16.60 -11.17 5.43
CA THR A 93 -15.35 -11.15 6.20
C THR A 93 -14.35 -10.14 5.61
N GLY A 94 -14.46 -9.90 4.31
CA GLY A 94 -13.76 -8.90 3.53
C GLY A 94 -14.09 -7.49 3.98
N ILE A 95 -13.15 -6.93 4.75
CA ILE A 95 -13.21 -5.61 5.38
C ILE A 95 -13.94 -5.64 6.73
N GLY A 96 -13.15 -5.53 7.80
CA GLY A 96 -13.64 -5.06 9.09
C GLY A 96 -14.44 -3.76 8.92
N ALA A 97 -15.74 -3.85 9.21
CA ALA A 97 -16.57 -2.71 9.60
C ALA A 97 -16.66 -1.51 8.61
N GLY A 98 -16.62 -1.73 7.30
CA GLY A 98 -17.07 -0.73 6.32
C GLY A 98 -16.12 0.44 6.02
N THR A 99 -14.91 0.49 6.60
CA THR A 99 -13.92 1.56 6.32
C THR A 99 -13.17 1.34 5.01
N GLY A 100 -12.98 0.08 4.60
CA GLY A 100 -12.25 -0.31 3.37
C GLY A 100 -10.73 -0.16 3.45
N ASP A 101 -10.21 0.55 4.45
CA ASP A 101 -8.79 0.75 4.71
C ASP A 101 -8.41 0.03 6.01
N VAL A 102 -7.59 -1.02 5.88
CA VAL A 102 -7.18 -1.89 7.00
C VAL A 102 -6.07 -1.28 7.88
N LEU A 103 -5.55 -0.10 7.52
CA LEU A 103 -4.42 0.53 8.22
C LEU A 103 -4.85 1.51 9.32
N PHE A 104 -6.03 1.29 9.92
CA PHE A 104 -6.55 2.00 11.09
C PHE A 104 -6.76 1.04 12.25
N ASP A 105 -6.81 1.57 13.48
CA ASP A 105 -6.98 0.77 14.69
C ASP A 105 -8.27 -0.08 14.64
N GLY A 106 -8.12 -1.39 14.83
CA GLY A 106 -9.19 -2.38 14.80
C GLY A 106 -9.79 -2.65 13.41
N ALA A 107 -9.28 -2.03 12.34
CA ALA A 107 -9.86 -2.13 11.00
C ALA A 107 -9.60 -3.49 10.31
N TYR A 108 -8.65 -4.28 10.82
CA TYR A 108 -8.29 -5.59 10.28
C TYR A 108 -8.96 -6.71 11.08
N PHE A 109 -10.20 -7.07 10.72
CA PHE A 109 -11.00 -8.12 11.39
C PHE A 109 -11.21 -7.89 12.89
N GLY A 110 -11.32 -6.62 13.32
CA GLY A 110 -11.39 -6.26 14.75
C GLY A 110 -10.02 -6.24 15.44
N THR A 111 -8.94 -6.42 14.68
CA THR A 111 -7.54 -6.36 15.11
C THR A 111 -6.76 -5.40 14.20
N ASN A 112 -5.43 -5.43 14.27
CA ASN A 112 -4.53 -4.62 13.45
C ASN A 112 -3.69 -5.51 12.54
N VAL A 113 -3.33 -4.98 11.35
CA VAL A 113 -2.38 -5.65 10.46
C VAL A 113 -1.07 -5.87 11.20
N HIS A 114 -0.63 -7.12 11.30
CA HIS A 114 0.53 -7.46 12.09
C HIS A 114 1.83 -7.10 11.33
N PRO A 115 2.87 -6.53 11.97
CA PRO A 115 4.13 -6.21 11.29
C PRO A 115 4.79 -7.40 10.58
N TYR A 116 4.61 -8.63 11.08
CA TYR A 116 5.13 -9.84 10.40
C TYR A 116 4.39 -10.21 9.11
N GLU A 117 3.19 -9.70 8.90
CA GLU A 117 2.43 -9.93 7.69
C GLU A 117 2.94 -9.02 6.56
N THR A 118 3.29 -7.78 6.87
CA THR A 118 3.60 -6.77 5.86
C THR A 118 5.05 -6.26 5.87
N VAL A 119 5.88 -6.70 6.84
CA VAL A 119 7.26 -6.25 7.10
C VAL A 119 7.38 -4.78 7.50
N PHE A 120 6.44 -3.93 7.09
CA PHE A 120 6.41 -2.49 7.28
C PHE A 120 5.12 -2.06 7.99
N PHE A 121 5.25 -1.06 8.87
CA PHE A 121 4.16 -0.59 9.71
C PHE A 121 3.84 0.89 9.44
N LYS A 122 2.57 1.22 9.17
CA LYS A 122 2.17 2.60 8.86
C LYS A 122 2.00 3.42 10.14
N ALA A 123 3.01 4.24 10.45
CA ALA A 123 3.05 5.04 11.66
C ALA A 123 2.02 6.19 11.72
N ASN A 124 1.60 6.73 10.56
CA ASN A 124 0.79 7.96 10.48
C ASN A 124 -0.74 7.73 10.51
N ARG A 125 -1.21 6.61 11.08
CA ARG A 125 -2.65 6.28 11.12
C ARG A 125 -3.17 5.90 12.51
N GLY A 126 -2.31 5.93 13.52
CA GLY A 126 -2.68 5.54 14.88
C GLY A 126 -3.15 4.08 14.97
N ILE A 127 -2.71 3.21 14.06
CA ILE A 127 -3.16 1.82 13.97
C ILE A 127 -2.84 1.03 15.24
N ASP A 128 -1.62 1.14 15.76
CA ASP A 128 -1.25 0.60 17.07
C ASP A 128 -0.11 1.46 17.67
N PRO A 129 -0.46 2.47 18.50
CA PRO A 129 0.53 3.36 19.09
C PRO A 129 1.54 2.64 19.98
N ARG A 130 1.10 1.58 20.68
CA ARG A 130 1.97 0.85 21.61
C ARG A 130 2.99 0.00 20.85
N THR A 131 2.56 -0.68 19.80
CA THR A 131 3.46 -1.43 18.93
C THR A 131 4.47 -0.50 18.28
N LEU A 132 4.04 0.67 17.78
CA LEU A 132 4.96 1.66 17.22
C LEU A 132 5.99 2.16 18.24
N GLU A 133 5.56 2.49 19.47
CA GLU A 133 6.43 2.93 20.56
C GLU A 133 7.49 1.87 20.90
N LEU A 134 7.06 0.61 21.04
CA LEU A 134 7.97 -0.51 21.35
C LEU A 134 8.97 -0.75 20.22
N LEU A 135 8.52 -0.78 18.96
CA LEU A 135 9.39 -0.94 17.81
C LEU A 135 10.40 0.22 17.73
N ALA A 136 9.95 1.46 17.91
CA ALA A 136 10.83 2.62 17.93
C ALA A 136 11.87 2.52 19.06
N ALA A 137 11.44 2.19 20.27
CA ALA A 137 12.32 2.03 21.42
C ALA A 137 13.37 0.94 21.19
N TRP A 138 12.98 -0.23 20.65
CA TRP A 138 13.91 -1.32 20.37
C TRP A 138 14.90 -1.01 19.26
N HIS A 139 14.48 -0.34 18.19
CA HIS A 139 15.39 0.07 17.10
C HIS A 139 16.36 1.16 17.55
N GLN A 140 15.96 2.00 18.52
CA GLN A 140 16.83 3.00 19.14
C GLN A 140 17.69 2.40 20.26
N SER A 141 17.26 1.30 20.88
CA SER A 141 18.01 0.62 21.94
C SER A 141 18.90 -0.48 21.36
N GLY A 142 20.13 -0.16 20.99
CA GLY A 142 21.09 -1.15 20.51
C GLY A 142 22.38 -0.52 20.00
N PRO A 143 23.31 -1.31 19.43
CA PRO A 143 24.53 -0.80 18.80
C PRO A 143 24.25 0.19 17.65
N MET A 144 23.05 0.11 17.06
CA MET A 144 22.54 1.03 16.05
C MET A 144 21.81 2.27 16.64
N GLY A 145 21.81 2.45 17.97
CA GLY A 145 21.01 3.45 18.67
C GLY A 145 21.32 4.92 18.35
N ASN A 146 22.44 5.14 17.67
CA ASN A 146 22.85 6.41 17.07
C ASN A 146 22.28 6.58 15.62
N GLY A 147 21.36 5.72 15.21
CA GLY A 147 20.77 5.72 13.88
C GLY A 147 21.75 5.28 12.79
N SER A 148 21.19 5.02 11.60
CA SER A 148 21.97 4.61 10.43
C SER A 148 22.96 5.69 9.98
N TRP A 149 22.67 6.97 10.23
CA TRP A 149 23.56 8.09 9.89
C TRP A 149 24.90 8.01 10.62
N GLU A 150 24.88 7.83 11.94
CA GLU A 150 26.10 7.77 12.73
C GLU A 150 26.87 6.47 12.46
N ALA A 151 26.17 5.35 12.26
CA ALA A 151 26.77 4.07 11.88
C ALA A 151 27.43 4.09 10.48
N CYS A 152 26.84 4.78 9.50
CA CYS A 152 27.38 4.88 8.14
C CYS A 152 28.37 6.02 7.93
N SER A 153 28.38 7.04 8.81
CA SER A 153 29.34 8.15 8.73
C SER A 153 30.70 7.82 9.32
N SER A 154 30.83 6.70 10.06
CA SER A 154 32.10 6.23 10.61
C SER A 154 32.92 5.33 9.67
N SER A 155 32.61 5.32 8.36
CA SER A 155 33.33 4.53 7.33
C SER A 155 34.26 5.40 6.49
#